data_AF-A0A1N6L6W7-F1
#
_entry.id   AF-A0A1N6L6W7-F1
#
_cell.length_a   1.000
_cell.length_b   1.000
_cell.length_c   1.000
_cell.angle_alpha   90.00
_cell.angle_beta   90.00
_cell.angle_gamma   90.00
#
_symmetry.space_group_name_H-M   'P 1'
#
loop_
_entity.id
_entity.type
_entity.pdbx_description
1 polymer ?
#
loop_
_entity_poly.entity_id
_entity_poly.type
_entity_poly.pdbx_seq_one_letter_code
_entity_poly.pdbx_strand_id
1 'polypeptide(L)'
;MKFLFSCLRSAILSLFGLMFLLIGVFVFHDAVTLLQARNWPMVAAHLDRCTAQLRYSKNDASWQMTADFSYGAGLAQHFEDIWSPDDSPTYTRSQVDLMSASEASALIKRFCDRQVAATLRVSPSDATRARRSEAVDNGDWKGDLGGGVVCVLMGVGLGALAWSLLRGKPKVAATTRGNTRVREPAPRTRASRK
;
A
#
# COMPACT_ATOMS: atom_id res chain seq x y z
N MET A 1 -10.98 -4.07 -32.95
CA MET A 1 -9.78 -3.87 -32.09
C MET A 1 -9.98 -2.83 -30.98
N LYS A 2 -10.41 -1.59 -31.25
CA LYS A 2 -10.56 -0.51 -30.22
C LYS A 2 -11.44 -0.87 -29.01
N PHE A 3 -12.51 -1.64 -29.22
CA PHE A 3 -13.37 -2.11 -28.13
C PHE A 3 -12.67 -3.12 -27.21
N LEU A 4 -11.94 -4.08 -27.78
CA LEU A 4 -11.16 -5.07 -27.01
C LEU A 4 -10.06 -4.40 -26.19
N PHE A 5 -9.36 -3.42 -26.76
CA PHE A 5 -8.37 -2.62 -26.02
C PHE A 5 -9.00 -1.79 -24.89
N SER A 6 -10.21 -1.26 -25.10
CA SER A 6 -10.93 -0.49 -24.07
C SER A 6 -11.44 -1.39 -22.94
N CYS A 7 -11.98 -2.57 -23.27
CA CYS A 7 -12.37 -3.57 -22.28
C CYS A 7 -11.17 -4.09 -21.49
N LEU A 8 -10.06 -4.40 -22.15
CA LEU A 8 -8.84 -4.85 -21.48
C LEU A 8 -8.29 -3.77 -20.54
N ARG A 9 -8.22 -2.52 -20.99
CA ARG A 9 -7.79 -1.38 -20.16
C ARG A 9 -8.72 -1.16 -18.96
N SER A 10 -10.03 -1.26 -19.17
CA SER A 10 -11.01 -1.19 -18.08
C SER A 10 -10.83 -2.33 -17.09
N ALA A 11 -10.64 -3.57 -17.55
CA ALA A 11 -10.45 -4.73 -16.68
C ALA A 11 -9.18 -4.59 -15.82
N ILE A 12 -8.08 -4.12 -16.42
CA ILE A 12 -6.82 -3.85 -15.72
C ILE A 12 -7.03 -2.76 -14.65
N LEU A 13 -7.66 -1.64 -15.01
CA LEU A 13 -7.93 -0.55 -14.06
C LEU A 13 -8.85 -0.99 -12.92
N SER A 14 -9.88 -1.79 -13.21
CA SER A 14 -10.76 -2.36 -12.19
C SER A 14 -10.00 -3.30 -11.24
N LEU A 15 -9.10 -4.13 -11.78
CA LEU A 15 -8.28 -5.03 -10.96
C LEU A 15 -7.38 -4.25 -10.00
N PHE A 16 -6.66 -3.26 -10.51
CA PHE A 16 -5.83 -2.39 -9.65
C PHE A 16 -6.69 -1.60 -8.67
N GLY A 17 -7.84 -1.07 -9.09
CA GLY A 17 -8.76 -0.36 -8.21
C GLY A 17 -9.24 -1.23 -7.06
N LEU A 18 -9.65 -2.47 -7.34
CA LEU A 18 -10.04 -3.45 -6.32
C LEU A 18 -8.88 -3.75 -5.36
N MET A 19 -7.67 -3.95 -5.89
CA MET A 19 -6.48 -4.23 -5.07
C MET A 19 -6.20 -3.07 -4.10
N PHE A 20 -6.22 -1.82 -4.58
CA PHE A 20 -6.03 -0.64 -3.75
C PHE A 20 -7.13 -0.48 -2.69
N LEU A 21 -8.40 -0.78 -3.04
CA LEU A 21 -9.50 -0.79 -2.08
C LEU A 21 -9.28 -1.81 -0.96
N LEU A 22 -8.94 -3.05 -1.30
CA LEU A 22 -8.75 -4.11 -0.31
C LEU A 22 -7.61 -3.80 0.64
N ILE A 23 -6.46 -3.37 0.10
CA ILE A 23 -5.31 -2.95 0.90
C ILE A 23 -5.70 -1.76 1.80
N GLY A 24 -6.38 -0.76 1.21
CA GLY A 24 -6.79 0.44 1.94
C GLY A 24 -7.73 0.14 3.10
N VAL A 25 -8.74 -0.73 2.88
CA VAL A 25 -9.69 -1.14 3.93
C VAL A 25 -8.97 -1.90 5.05
N PHE A 26 -8.04 -2.80 4.71
CA PHE A 26 -7.29 -3.55 5.71
C PHE A 26 -6.44 -2.63 6.60
N VAL A 27 -5.63 -1.75 5.98
CA VAL A 27 -4.78 -0.80 6.69
C VAL A 27 -5.62 0.20 7.50
N PHE A 28 -6.74 0.68 6.94
CA PHE A 28 -7.66 1.57 7.65
C PHE A 28 -8.28 0.91 8.88
N HIS A 29 -8.73 -0.34 8.75
CA HIS A 29 -9.28 -1.10 9.86
C HIS A 29 -8.23 -1.32 10.96
N ASP A 30 -6.98 -1.61 10.58
CA ASP A 30 -5.87 -1.74 11.50
C ASP A 30 -5.60 -0.44 12.27
N ALA A 31 -5.53 0.68 11.55
CA ALA A 31 -5.36 2.02 12.12
C ALA A 31 -6.47 2.37 13.12
N VAL A 32 -7.73 2.07 12.79
CA VAL A 32 -8.86 2.27 13.69
C VAL A 32 -8.75 1.39 14.92
N THR A 33 -8.28 0.15 14.76
CA THR A 33 -8.06 -0.78 15.89
C THR A 33 -6.96 -0.25 16.81
N LEU A 34 -5.84 0.23 16.27
CA LEU A 34 -4.78 0.89 17.04
C LEU A 34 -5.29 2.15 17.76
N LEU A 35 -6.12 2.95 17.09
CA LEU A 35 -6.74 4.13 17.69
C LEU A 35 -7.67 3.76 18.85
N GLN A 36 -8.46 2.69 18.71
CA GLN A 36 -9.31 2.15 19.78
C GLN A 36 -8.49 1.59 20.93
N ALA A 37 -7.35 0.96 20.63
CA ALA A 37 -6.45 0.38 21.62
C ALA A 37 -5.90 1.42 22.61
N ARG A 38 -5.97 2.73 22.30
CA ARG A 38 -5.66 3.81 23.25
C ARG A 38 -6.49 3.77 24.53
N ASN A 39 -7.66 3.15 24.49
CA ASN A 39 -8.54 3.02 25.66
C ASN A 39 -8.55 1.59 26.23
N TRP A 40 -7.77 0.67 25.67
CA TRP A 40 -7.66 -0.70 26.17
C TRP A 40 -6.76 -0.75 27.40
N PRO A 41 -7.06 -1.63 28.39
CA PRO A 41 -6.22 -1.83 29.56
C PRO A 41 -4.82 -2.33 29.17
N MET A 42 -3.81 -1.79 29.84
CA MET A 42 -2.42 -2.25 29.75
C MET A 42 -2.22 -3.48 30.62
N VAL A 43 -1.56 -4.49 30.06
CA VAL A 43 -1.25 -5.77 30.70
C VAL A 43 0.23 -6.06 30.50
N ALA A 44 0.87 -6.62 31.54
CA ALA A 44 2.23 -7.11 31.43
C ALA A 44 2.27 -8.32 30.47
N ALA A 45 3.26 -8.33 29.58
CA ALA A 45 3.49 -9.41 28.65
C ALA A 45 4.90 -9.96 28.84
N HIS A 46 5.06 -11.25 28.59
CA HIS A 46 6.35 -11.91 28.52
C HIS A 46 6.76 -12.03 27.05
N LEU A 47 7.99 -11.64 26.72
CA LEU A 47 8.54 -11.81 25.39
C LEU A 47 9.08 -13.23 25.25
N ASP A 48 8.41 -14.07 24.46
CA ASP A 48 8.81 -15.47 24.28
C ASP A 48 9.90 -15.61 23.22
N ARG A 49 9.77 -14.85 22.14
CA ARG A 49 10.70 -14.86 21.02
C ARG A 49 10.76 -13.48 20.40
N CYS A 50 11.97 -13.10 19.98
CA CYS A 50 12.20 -11.90 19.21
C CYS A 50 13.23 -12.20 18.13
N THR A 51 12.86 -11.93 16.89
CA THR A 51 13.72 -12.09 15.72
C THR A 51 13.65 -10.84 14.87
N ALA A 52 14.66 -10.67 14.03
CA ALA A 52 14.73 -9.57 13.10
C ALA A 52 15.30 -10.07 11.77
N GLN A 53 14.74 -9.58 10.69
CA GLN A 53 15.12 -9.93 9.34
C GLN A 53 15.23 -8.69 8.47
N LEU A 54 16.17 -8.72 7.53
CA LEU A 54 16.30 -7.69 6.51
C LEU A 54 15.28 -7.94 5.39
N ARG A 55 14.37 -6.99 5.20
CA ARG A 55 13.44 -6.97 4.08
C ARG A 55 14.05 -6.16 2.94
N TYR A 56 14.38 -6.85 1.85
CA TYR A 56 14.95 -6.23 0.66
C TYR A 56 13.86 -5.67 -0.27
N SER A 57 14.04 -4.43 -0.72
CA SER A 57 13.32 -3.88 -1.86
C SER A 57 14.21 -3.86 -3.12
N LYS A 58 13.80 -3.10 -4.13
CA LYS A 58 14.56 -2.95 -5.38
C LYS A 58 15.96 -2.39 -5.14
N ASN A 59 16.09 -1.37 -4.28
CA ASN A 59 17.34 -0.63 -4.08
C ASN A 59 17.79 -0.59 -2.61
N ASP A 60 16.88 -0.82 -1.67
CA ASP A 60 17.12 -0.70 -0.25
C ASP A 60 16.83 -2.01 0.49
N ALA A 61 17.20 -2.02 1.77
CA ALA A 61 16.86 -3.03 2.73
C ALA A 61 16.49 -2.33 4.05
N SER A 62 15.43 -2.80 4.67
CA SER A 62 14.91 -2.29 5.94
C SER A 62 14.81 -3.44 6.95
N TRP A 63 14.95 -3.13 8.23
CA TRP A 63 14.73 -4.13 9.27
C TRP A 63 13.24 -4.36 9.49
N GLN A 64 12.87 -5.62 9.59
CA GLN A 64 11.56 -6.07 10.03
C GLN A 64 11.76 -6.95 11.26
N MET A 65 11.12 -6.58 12.35
CA MET A 65 11.07 -7.32 13.60
C MET A 65 9.86 -8.24 13.59
N THR A 66 10.02 -9.40 14.20
CA THR A 66 8.93 -10.30 14.58
C THR A 66 9.10 -10.61 16.07
N ALA A 67 8.04 -10.41 16.86
CA ALA A 67 8.05 -10.72 18.27
C ALA A 67 6.80 -11.47 18.69
N ASP A 68 7.00 -12.51 19.50
CA ASP A 68 5.97 -13.33 20.10
C ASP A 68 5.86 -12.98 21.58
N PHE A 69 4.64 -12.67 22.03
CA PHE A 69 4.36 -12.31 23.40
C PHE A 69 3.31 -13.23 24.02
N SER A 70 3.61 -13.73 25.21
CA SER A 70 2.64 -14.41 26.05
C SER A 70 2.11 -13.50 27.14
N TYR A 71 0.80 -13.55 27.41
CA TYR A 71 0.16 -12.66 28.39
C TYR A 71 -1.09 -13.29 29.00
N GLY A 72 -1.70 -12.55 29.94
CA GLY A 72 -2.88 -13.00 30.67
C GLY A 72 -2.58 -14.00 31.78
N ALA A 73 -3.63 -14.58 32.36
CA ALA A 73 -3.51 -15.50 33.47
C ALA A 73 -2.67 -16.73 33.08
N GLY A 74 -1.54 -16.92 33.78
CA GLY A 74 -0.63 -18.04 33.51
C GLY A 74 0.03 -18.01 32.13
N LEU A 75 0.12 -16.84 31.47
CA LEU A 75 0.72 -16.70 30.13
C LEU A 75 0.02 -17.56 29.05
N ALA A 76 -1.30 -17.77 29.19
CA ALA A 76 -2.05 -18.64 28.29
C ALA A 76 -2.41 -18.01 26.93
N GLN A 77 -2.39 -16.66 26.83
CA GLN A 77 -2.69 -15.94 25.60
C GLN A 77 -1.41 -15.61 24.86
N HIS A 78 -1.47 -15.62 23.53
CA HIS A 78 -0.33 -15.38 22.65
C HIS A 78 -0.66 -14.26 21.67
N PHE A 79 0.30 -13.40 21.40
CA PHE A 79 0.21 -12.30 20.45
C PHE A 79 1.52 -12.19 19.68
N GLU A 80 1.43 -12.33 18.36
CA GLU A 80 2.54 -12.13 17.44
C GLU A 80 2.38 -10.74 16.80
N ASP A 81 3.48 -9.99 16.73
CA ASP A 81 3.53 -8.72 16.00
C ASP A 81 4.73 -8.66 15.06
N ILE A 82 4.52 -8.01 13.92
CA ILE A 82 5.54 -7.80 12.89
C ILE A 82 5.55 -6.34 12.50
N TRP A 83 6.68 -5.66 12.70
CA TRP A 83 6.81 -4.23 12.40
C TRP A 83 8.22 -3.87 11.97
N SER A 84 8.40 -2.65 11.47
CA SER A 84 9.72 -2.07 11.24
C SER A 84 10.00 -1.03 12.33
N PRO A 85 11.11 -1.13 13.09
CA PRO A 85 11.43 -0.15 14.12
C PRO A 85 11.64 1.24 13.54
N ASP A 86 11.08 2.28 14.17
CA ASP A 86 11.18 3.67 13.70
C ASP A 86 12.63 4.16 13.61
N ASP A 87 13.49 3.69 14.52
CA ASP A 87 14.91 4.03 14.55
C ASP A 87 15.78 3.02 13.79
N SER A 88 15.18 2.13 13.00
CA SER A 88 15.94 1.20 12.19
C SER A 88 16.58 1.92 11.00
N PRO A 89 17.91 1.82 10.82
CA PRO A 89 18.55 2.35 9.63
C PRO A 89 18.10 1.58 8.38
N THR A 90 17.81 2.33 7.32
CA THR A 90 17.67 1.80 5.96
C THR A 90 19.03 1.72 5.29
N TYR A 91 19.31 0.56 4.70
CA TYR A 91 20.57 0.29 4.01
C TYR A 91 20.33 0.19 2.51
N THR A 92 21.33 0.53 1.70
CA THR A 92 21.38 0.05 0.32
C THR A 92 21.77 -1.42 0.30
N ARG A 93 21.48 -2.13 -0.80
CA ARG A 93 21.94 -3.52 -0.96
C ARG A 93 23.45 -3.68 -0.78
N SER A 94 24.23 -2.78 -1.37
CA SER A 94 25.69 -2.80 -1.24
C SER A 94 26.17 -2.60 0.20
N GLN A 95 25.43 -1.84 1.02
CA GLN A 95 25.76 -1.67 2.43
C GLN A 95 25.44 -2.94 3.24
N VAL A 96 24.35 -3.64 2.91
CA VAL A 96 24.02 -4.91 3.56
C VAL A 96 25.07 -5.99 3.26
N ASP A 97 25.56 -6.06 2.03
CA ASP A 97 26.61 -7.03 1.65
C ASP A 97 27.93 -6.79 2.41
N LEU A 98 28.17 -5.55 2.86
CA LEU A 98 29.32 -5.15 3.65
C LEU A 98 29.08 -5.24 5.17
N MET A 99 27.84 -5.50 5.59
CA MET A 99 27.48 -5.52 7.01
C MET A 99 28.03 -6.77 7.69
N SER A 100 28.74 -6.57 8.80
CA SER A 100 29.28 -7.67 9.58
C SER A 100 28.18 -8.41 10.37
N ALA A 101 28.37 -9.71 10.60
CA ALA A 101 27.45 -10.49 11.44
C ALA A 101 27.39 -9.97 12.89
N SER A 102 28.49 -9.41 13.40
CA SER A 102 28.52 -8.79 14.73
C SER A 102 27.72 -7.49 14.81
N GLU A 103 27.77 -6.67 13.77
CA GLU A 103 26.97 -5.44 13.68
C GLU A 103 25.48 -5.77 13.58
N ALA A 104 25.11 -6.72 12.72
CA ALA A 104 23.74 -7.19 12.60
C ALA A 104 23.23 -7.72 13.95
N SER A 105 23.94 -8.66 14.59
CA SER A 105 23.50 -9.23 15.87
C SER A 105 23.40 -8.18 17.00
N ALA A 106 24.27 -7.16 17.02
CA ALA A 106 24.18 -6.08 17.98
C ALA A 106 22.91 -5.22 17.79
N LEU A 107 22.53 -4.92 16.55
CA LEU A 107 21.29 -4.23 16.22
C LEU A 107 20.07 -5.05 16.64
N ILE A 108 20.03 -6.34 16.28
CA ILE A 108 18.93 -7.25 16.63
C ILE A 108 18.78 -7.32 18.15
N LYS A 109 19.89 -7.49 18.88
CA LYS A 109 19.89 -7.49 20.34
C LYS A 109 19.32 -6.19 20.90
N ARG A 110 19.77 -5.03 20.42
CA ARG A 110 19.27 -3.73 20.86
C ARG A 110 17.76 -3.56 20.61
N PHE A 111 17.23 -4.08 19.50
CA PHE A 111 15.79 -4.04 19.23
C PHE A 111 15.02 -4.98 20.16
N CYS A 112 15.50 -6.21 20.36
CA CYS A 112 14.84 -7.17 21.24
C CYS A 112 14.88 -6.76 22.71
N ASP A 113 16.02 -6.25 23.20
CA ASP A 113 16.18 -5.80 24.60
C ASP A 113 15.16 -4.70 24.96
N ARG A 114 14.78 -3.84 23.99
CA ARG A 114 13.72 -2.83 24.19
C ARG A 114 12.34 -3.43 24.40
N GLN A 115 12.05 -4.59 23.82
CA GLN A 115 10.74 -5.23 23.89
C GLN A 115 10.57 -6.09 25.16
N VAL A 116 11.65 -6.38 25.89
CA VAL A 116 11.59 -7.20 27.12
C VAL A 116 10.71 -6.56 28.21
N ALA A 117 10.67 -5.22 28.27
CA ALA A 117 9.83 -4.48 29.21
C ALA A 117 8.52 -3.98 28.56
N ALA A 118 8.20 -4.43 27.34
CA ALA A 118 7.01 -3.96 26.63
C ALA A 118 5.74 -4.44 27.33
N THR A 119 4.71 -3.59 27.29
CA THR A 119 3.37 -3.94 27.70
C THR A 119 2.48 -4.09 26.48
N LEU A 120 1.41 -4.86 26.63
CA LEU A 120 0.35 -4.97 25.63
C LEU A 120 -0.90 -4.25 26.12
N ARG A 121 -1.63 -3.65 25.20
CA ARG A 121 -3.00 -3.19 25.41
C ARG A 121 -3.94 -4.26 24.87
N VAL A 122 -4.85 -4.74 25.70
CA VAL A 122 -5.73 -5.89 25.38
C VAL A 122 -7.18 -5.45 25.35
N SER A 123 -7.92 -5.83 24.32
CA SER A 123 -9.33 -5.44 24.20
C SER A 123 -10.15 -5.99 25.38
N PRO A 124 -10.97 -5.15 26.04
CA PRO A 124 -11.81 -5.60 27.15
C PRO A 124 -12.95 -6.53 26.69
N SER A 125 -13.31 -6.48 25.40
CA SER A 125 -14.38 -7.32 24.84
C SER A 125 -13.87 -8.59 24.15
N ASP A 126 -12.57 -8.68 23.89
CA ASP A 126 -11.97 -9.79 23.15
C ASP A 126 -10.51 -9.97 23.58
N ALA A 127 -10.28 -10.93 24.48
CA ALA A 127 -8.96 -11.18 25.05
C ALA A 127 -7.93 -11.68 24.01
N THR A 128 -8.35 -12.02 22.79
CA THR A 128 -7.43 -12.41 21.70
C THR A 128 -6.86 -11.21 20.95
N ARG A 129 -7.47 -10.02 21.11
CA ARG A 129 -7.02 -8.78 20.49
C ARG A 129 -6.10 -8.05 21.43
N ALA A 130 -4.80 -8.08 21.12
CA ALA A 130 -3.79 -7.28 21.76
C ALA A 130 -3.09 -6.36 20.75
N ARG A 131 -2.49 -5.29 21.25
CA ARG A 131 -1.59 -4.39 20.52
C ARG A 131 -0.44 -3.98 21.42
N ARG A 132 0.75 -3.77 20.87
CA ARG A 132 1.87 -3.21 21.65
C ARG A 132 1.53 -1.80 22.12
N SER A 133 1.72 -1.55 23.41
CA SER A 133 1.47 -0.21 23.99
C SER A 133 2.33 0.85 23.31
N GLU A 134 3.59 0.52 23.01
CA GLU A 134 4.53 1.40 22.30
C GLU A 134 3.98 1.89 20.96
N ALA A 135 3.46 1.00 20.11
CA ALA A 135 2.89 1.35 18.80
C ALA A 135 1.68 2.29 18.93
N VAL A 136 0.86 2.07 19.96
CA VAL A 136 -0.31 2.91 20.24
C VAL A 136 0.12 4.30 20.73
N ASP A 137 1.16 4.36 21.56
CA ASP A 137 1.68 5.59 22.17
C ASP A 137 2.50 6.44 21.20
N ASN A 138 3.31 5.80 20.33
CA ASN A 138 4.05 6.46 19.24
C ASN A 138 3.11 7.02 18.15
N GLY A 139 1.90 6.47 18.07
CA GLY A 139 0.85 6.98 17.20
C GLY A 139 0.91 6.44 15.78
N ASP A 140 1.35 5.20 15.62
CA ASP A 140 1.48 4.47 14.34
C ASP A 140 0.17 4.51 13.53
N TRP A 141 -0.97 4.51 14.22
CA TRP A 141 -2.30 4.67 13.65
C TRP A 141 -2.45 5.89 12.74
N LYS A 142 -1.68 6.98 12.94
CA LYS A 142 -1.78 8.18 12.09
C LYS A 142 -1.29 7.90 10.67
N GLY A 143 -0.15 7.21 10.57
CA GLY A 143 0.44 6.83 9.29
C GLY A 143 -0.46 5.85 8.55
N ASP A 144 -0.91 4.82 9.26
CA ASP A 144 -1.80 3.80 8.71
C ASP A 144 -3.16 4.38 8.30
N LEU A 145 -3.73 5.28 9.10
CA LEU A 145 -5.00 5.93 8.75
C LEU A 145 -4.86 6.76 7.48
N GLY A 146 -3.80 7.58 7.38
CA GLY A 146 -3.53 8.37 6.19
C GLY A 146 -3.29 7.51 4.95
N GLY A 147 -2.44 6.51 5.06
CA GLY A 147 -2.14 5.56 3.97
C GLY A 147 -3.37 4.78 3.53
N GLY A 148 -4.15 4.25 4.48
CA GLY A 148 -5.40 3.54 4.23
C GLY A 148 -6.41 4.39 3.48
N VAL A 149 -6.65 5.64 3.91
CA VAL A 149 -7.55 6.58 3.23
C VAL A 149 -7.09 6.86 1.79
N VAL A 150 -5.80 7.13 1.59
CA VAL A 150 -5.25 7.37 0.25
C VAL A 150 -5.44 6.15 -0.65
N CYS A 151 -5.16 4.94 -0.15
CA CYS A 151 -5.38 3.70 -0.89
C CYS A 151 -6.85 3.50 -1.28
N VAL A 152 -7.79 3.75 -0.35
CA VAL A 152 -9.22 3.67 -0.65
C VAL A 152 -9.61 4.68 -1.74
N LEU A 153 -9.18 5.94 -1.63
CA LEU A 153 -9.49 6.97 -2.63
C LEU A 153 -8.92 6.63 -4.01
N MET A 154 -7.69 6.13 -4.07
CA MET A 154 -7.07 5.66 -5.32
C MET A 154 -7.86 4.49 -5.92
N GLY A 155 -8.28 3.55 -5.09
CA GLY A 155 -9.09 2.41 -5.51
C GLY A 155 -10.45 2.81 -6.09
N VAL A 156 -11.17 3.72 -5.42
CA VAL A 156 -12.42 4.31 -5.92
C VAL A 156 -12.19 5.06 -7.23
N GLY A 157 -11.13 5.88 -7.30
CA GLY A 157 -10.79 6.65 -8.50
C GLY A 157 -10.49 5.76 -9.71
N LEU A 158 -9.69 4.71 -9.53
CA LEU A 158 -9.40 3.72 -10.58
C LEU A 158 -10.66 2.97 -11.03
N GLY A 159 -11.53 2.59 -10.09
CA GLY A 159 -12.82 1.96 -10.40
C GLY A 159 -13.74 2.88 -11.21
N ALA A 160 -13.84 4.15 -10.83
CA ALA A 160 -14.63 5.15 -11.56
C ALA A 160 -14.08 5.39 -12.99
N LEU A 161 -12.75 5.46 -13.14
CA LEU A 161 -12.10 5.59 -14.44
C LEU A 161 -12.33 4.37 -15.32
N ALA A 162 -12.22 3.16 -14.77
CA ALA A 162 -12.52 1.92 -15.47
C ALA A 162 -13.96 1.94 -16.00
N TRP A 163 -14.92 2.27 -15.13
CA TRP A 163 -16.33 2.36 -15.50
C TRP A 163 -16.61 3.41 -16.58
N SER A 164 -15.97 4.58 -16.50
CA SER A 164 -16.07 5.64 -17.51
C SER A 164 -15.54 5.19 -18.87
N LEU A 165 -14.43 4.46 -18.92
CA LEU A 165 -13.86 3.93 -20.15
C LEU A 165 -14.74 2.84 -20.78
N LEU A 166 -15.41 2.05 -19.95
CA LEU A 166 -16.37 1.04 -20.40
C LEU A 166 -17.63 1.68 -21.01
N ARG A 167 -18.09 2.82 -20.45
CA ARG A 167 -19.27 3.56 -20.92
C ARG A 167 -18.99 4.57 -22.03
N GLY A 168 -17.71 4.84 -22.33
CA GLY A 168 -17.32 5.76 -23.38
C GLY A 168 -17.76 5.28 -24.76
N LYS A 169 -18.90 5.78 -25.25
CA LYS A 169 -19.28 5.69 -26.67
C LYS A 169 -18.07 6.13 -27.52
N PRO A 170 -17.73 5.43 -28.61
CA PRO A 170 -16.69 5.93 -29.51
C PRO A 170 -17.10 7.35 -29.90
N LYS A 171 -16.26 8.34 -29.56
CA LYS A 171 -16.39 9.67 -30.16
C LYS A 171 -16.30 9.40 -31.67
N VAL A 172 -17.45 9.46 -32.34
CA VAL A 172 -17.51 9.49 -33.81
C VAL A 172 -16.57 10.62 -34.15
N ALA A 173 -15.42 10.27 -34.76
CA ALA A 173 -14.51 11.26 -35.27
C ALA A 173 -15.39 12.18 -36.11
N ALA A 174 -15.57 13.43 -35.66
CA ALA A 174 -16.12 14.45 -36.51
C ALA A 174 -15.20 14.43 -37.71
N THR A 175 -15.70 13.81 -38.79
CA THR A 175 -15.03 13.79 -40.06
C THR A 175 -14.96 15.26 -40.39
N THR A 176 -13.79 15.86 -40.20
CA THR A 176 -13.46 17.12 -40.83
C THR A 176 -13.61 16.82 -42.31
N ARG A 177 -14.83 17.06 -42.82
CA ARG A 177 -15.18 16.95 -44.23
C ARG A 177 -14.39 18.08 -44.85
N GLY A 178 -13.16 17.76 -45.24
CA GLY A 178 -12.32 18.65 -45.99
C GLY A 178 -13.14 19.08 -47.19
N ASN A 179 -13.50 20.37 -47.23
CA ASN A 179 -13.95 21.02 -48.44
C ASN A 179 -12.75 21.04 -49.40
N THR A 180 -12.41 19.89 -49.98
CA THR A 180 -11.71 19.87 -51.26
C THR A 180 -12.70 20.40 -52.28
N ARG A 181 -12.72 21.73 -52.43
CA ARG A 181 -13.24 22.37 -53.63
C ARG A 181 -12.52 21.71 -54.80
N VAL A 182 -13.24 20.85 -55.52
CA VAL A 182 -12.83 20.40 -56.84
C VAL A 182 -12.68 21.66 -57.68
N ARG A 183 -11.43 22.04 -57.95
CA ARG A 183 -11.10 23.16 -58.81
C ARG A 183 -11.46 22.74 -60.22
N GLU A 184 -12.63 23.16 -60.68
CA GLU A 184 -13.10 22.95 -62.03
C GLU A 184 -12.08 23.57 -63.01
N PRO A 185 -11.48 22.79 -63.94
CA PRO A 185 -10.58 23.36 -64.93
C PRO A 185 -11.38 24.19 -65.94
N ALA A 186 -10.99 25.44 -66.12
CA ALA A 186 -11.63 26.40 -67.01
C ALA A 186 -11.70 25.89 -68.47
N PRO A 187 -12.77 26.21 -69.22
CA PRO A 187 -12.95 25.75 -70.59
C PRO A 187 -11.88 26.35 -71.51
N ARG A 188 -11.13 25.47 -72.19
CA ARG A 188 -10.14 25.82 -73.20
C ARG A 188 -10.87 26.31 -74.46
N THR A 189 -10.86 27.62 -74.69
CA THR A 189 -11.31 28.23 -75.94
C THR A 189 -10.52 27.69 -77.12
N ARG A 190 -11.20 27.00 -78.05
CA ARG A 190 -10.70 26.65 -79.38
C ARG A 190 -10.45 27.93 -80.17
N ALA A 191 -9.20 28.29 -80.38
CA ALA A 191 -8.81 29.26 -81.39
C ALA A 191 -8.62 28.52 -82.73
N SER A 192 -9.54 28.79 -83.66
CA SER A 192 -9.40 28.51 -85.09
C SER A 192 -8.34 29.44 -85.71
N ARG A 193 -7.41 28.88 -86.48
CA ARG A 193 -6.61 29.55 -87.51
C ARG A 193 -6.47 28.53 -88.65
N LYS A 194 -7.21 28.76 -89.74
CA LYS A 194 -6.74 29.26 -91.04
C LYS A 194 -5.74 28.33 -91.69
#